data_AF-A0A7K0MK25-F1
#
_entry.id   AF-A0A7K0MK25-F1
#
_cell.length_a   1.000
_cell.length_b   1.000
_cell.length_c   1.000
_cell.angle_alpha   90.00
_cell.angle_beta   90.00
_cell.angle_gamma   90.00
#
_symmetry.space_group_name_H-M   'P 1'
#
loop_
_entity.id
_entity.type
_entity.pdbx_description
1 polymer ?
#
loop_
_entity_poly.entity_id
_entity_poly.type
_entity_poly.pdbx_seq_one_letter_code
_entity_poly.pdbx_strand_id
1 'polypeptide(L)'
;MSLTIEGANASHTSLIEAFLNRHKERLESFAFELEIEECQSKKLEAFQLVAHKSNKTIEATLSVSSQQSLRWALNALLVFAEGPDETINLEDSPAFAIRGVIEGFYGTPWTHEQRLSGIESFADFGMNSFMLAPKDSPWQRFDWRRPFDSMLLKLTKELVERGQLHGVNIAVCVSPGLSVKYSDQNDVEAVMIRYRQLLSIGVRDFGLLFDDIPWELQFAEDIKKYKTTAQAQADFSNRVLASLKEVDSSARLIVCPMEYCGRGTNPYIRELGTNAAPEISLMWTGRQICSEYLDISDAIVFKDDAGRAPLYWDNYPVNDVAMTHELHVGPIQGREAGLEDFSAGLFSNPMEKFEMSLLPLSTIGDYLWDSKNYNPQESWDRALKLMVKKESDYTAMRRL
;
A
#
# COMPACT_ATOMS: atom_id res chain seq x y z
N MET A 1 13.33 8.96 28.64
CA MET A 1 13.97 8.47 27.41
C MET A 1 15.09 9.44 27.01
N SER A 2 16.33 8.96 27.05
CA SER A 2 17.51 9.64 26.46
C SER A 2 17.78 9.02 25.10
N LEU A 3 18.25 9.80 24.13
CA LEU A 3 18.51 9.35 22.77
C LEU A 3 19.81 9.96 22.25
N THR A 4 20.73 9.10 21.82
CA THR A 4 21.94 9.46 21.08
C THR A 4 21.88 8.74 19.74
N ILE A 5 22.12 9.47 18.64
CA ILE A 5 22.11 8.93 17.29
C ILE A 5 23.42 9.31 16.59
N GLU A 6 24.13 8.32 16.06
CA GLU A 6 25.32 8.48 15.24
C GLU A 6 25.06 7.91 13.82
N GLY A 7 25.77 8.45 12.81
CA GLY A 7 25.63 7.99 11.41
C GLY A 7 24.33 8.37 10.69
N ALA A 8 23.36 8.99 11.37
CA ALA A 8 22.08 9.40 10.77
C ALA A 8 22.16 10.72 9.98
N ASN A 9 21.52 10.75 8.80
CA ASN A 9 21.18 11.99 8.11
C ASN A 9 19.87 12.60 8.69
N ALA A 10 19.52 13.82 8.27
CA ALA A 10 18.34 14.52 8.80
C ALA A 10 17.02 13.74 8.64
N SER A 11 16.84 13.01 7.53
CA SER A 11 15.66 12.18 7.30
C SER A 11 15.63 10.97 8.22
N HIS A 12 16.78 10.33 8.46
CA HIS A 12 16.91 9.25 9.43
C HIS A 12 16.55 9.74 10.85
N THR A 13 17.08 10.88 11.26
CA THR A 13 16.77 11.48 12.57
C THR A 13 15.27 11.73 12.74
N SER A 14 14.62 12.40 11.78
CA SER A 14 13.18 12.67 11.88
C SER A 14 12.31 11.41 11.95
N LEU A 15 12.68 10.36 11.19
CA LEU A 15 11.99 9.07 11.22
C LEU A 15 12.17 8.37 12.58
N ILE A 16 13.39 8.34 13.12
CA ILE A 16 13.70 7.76 14.43
C ILE A 16 12.92 8.50 15.53
N GLU A 17 12.92 9.82 15.51
CA GLU A 17 12.20 10.64 16.49
C GLU A 17 10.67 10.40 16.41
N ALA A 18 10.11 10.37 15.20
CA ALA A 18 8.69 10.07 14.99
C ALA A 18 8.33 8.67 15.50
N PHE A 19 9.17 7.67 15.23
CA PHE A 19 8.99 6.30 15.71
C PHE A 19 9.00 6.23 17.24
N LEU A 20 10.01 6.83 17.89
CA LEU A 20 10.14 6.83 19.35
C LEU A 20 9.01 7.60 20.02
N ASN A 21 8.53 8.69 19.40
CA ASN A 21 7.37 9.43 19.91
C ASN A 21 6.08 8.60 19.83
N ARG A 22 5.86 7.89 18.71
CA ARG A 22 4.71 6.99 18.55
C ARG A 22 4.71 5.86 19.57
N HIS A 23 5.88 5.26 19.83
CA HIS A 23 6.04 4.12 20.75
C HIS A 23 6.51 4.52 22.14
N LYS A 24 6.33 5.79 22.52
CA LYS A 24 6.87 6.36 23.77
C LYS A 24 6.45 5.59 25.00
N GLU A 25 5.16 5.25 25.13
CA GLU A 25 4.65 4.50 26.30
C GLU A 25 5.28 3.10 26.44
N ARG A 26 5.71 2.51 25.32
CA ARG A 26 6.33 1.18 25.26
C ARG A 26 7.83 1.25 25.53
N LEU A 27 8.48 2.35 25.14
CA LEU A 27 9.94 2.48 25.14
C LEU A 27 10.49 3.45 26.21
N GLU A 28 9.63 4.17 26.95
CA GLU A 28 10.06 5.24 27.87
C GLU A 28 11.01 4.80 28.99
N SER A 29 11.01 3.50 29.30
CA SER A 29 11.86 2.89 30.31
C SER A 29 13.32 2.73 29.88
N PHE A 30 13.62 2.91 28.60
CA PHE A 30 14.94 2.77 28.00
C PHE A 30 15.58 4.11 27.60
N ALA A 31 16.90 4.13 27.61
CA ALA A 31 17.75 5.05 26.87
C ALA A 31 18.30 4.34 25.63
N PHE A 32 18.44 5.06 24.53
CA PHE A 32 18.87 4.50 23.25
C PHE A 32 20.16 5.15 22.78
N GLU A 33 21.11 4.31 22.39
CA GLU A 33 22.34 4.69 21.69
C GLU A 33 22.31 3.98 20.33
N LEU A 34 21.99 4.73 19.28
CA LEU A 34 21.74 4.20 17.94
C LEU A 34 22.86 4.60 16.99
N GLU A 35 23.48 3.63 16.33
CA GLU A 35 24.39 3.83 15.22
C GLU A 35 23.70 3.42 13.92
N ILE A 36 23.64 4.33 12.95
CA ILE A 36 23.02 4.06 11.64
C ILE A 36 24.11 3.91 10.59
N GLU A 37 24.12 2.76 9.92
CA GLU A 37 25.07 2.45 8.85
C GLU A 37 24.32 2.30 7.52
N GLU A 38 24.70 3.04 6.48
CA GLU A 38 24.16 2.80 5.15
C GLU A 38 24.86 1.60 4.49
N CYS A 39 24.08 0.62 4.03
CA CYS A 39 24.59 -0.57 3.38
C CYS A 39 23.95 -0.79 1.99
N GLN A 40 24.66 -1.51 1.12
CA GLN A 40 24.08 -1.96 -0.15
C GLN A 40 23.56 -3.37 0.00
N SER A 41 22.28 -3.59 -0.32
CA SER A 41 21.68 -4.91 -0.38
C SER A 41 21.00 -5.15 -1.72
N LYS A 42 21.06 -6.40 -2.18
CA LYS A 42 20.27 -6.87 -3.32
C LYS A 42 18.88 -7.36 -2.90
N LYS A 43 18.69 -7.61 -1.60
CA LYS A 43 17.40 -7.98 -1.03
C LYS A 43 16.57 -6.72 -0.82
N LEU A 44 15.28 -6.83 -1.16
CA LEU A 44 14.30 -5.77 -1.02
C LEU A 44 14.29 -5.21 0.41
N GLU A 45 14.47 -3.89 0.56
CA GLU A 45 14.32 -3.17 1.84
C GLU A 45 15.03 -3.86 3.04
N ALA A 46 16.13 -4.56 2.79
CA ALA A 46 16.81 -5.35 3.79
C ALA A 46 17.50 -4.47 4.83
N PHE A 47 17.56 -4.97 6.06
CA PHE A 47 18.28 -4.36 7.16
C PHE A 47 19.02 -5.41 8.00
N GLN A 48 19.97 -4.93 8.79
CA GLN A 48 20.58 -5.67 9.89
C GLN A 48 20.39 -4.89 11.18
N LEU A 49 20.05 -5.61 12.26
CA LEU A 49 19.95 -5.10 13.61
C LEU A 49 20.90 -5.92 14.48
N VAL A 50 21.92 -5.25 15.02
CA VAL A 50 22.76 -5.78 16.11
C VAL A 50 22.50 -4.93 17.33
N ALA A 51 22.02 -5.51 18.42
CA ALA A 51 21.77 -4.75 19.64
C ALA A 51 22.07 -5.53 20.90
N HIS A 52 22.41 -4.77 21.95
CA HIS A 52 22.65 -5.25 23.30
C HIS A 52 21.84 -4.41 24.29
N LYS A 53 21.16 -5.09 25.22
CA LYS A 53 20.32 -4.50 26.25
C LYS A 53 20.97 -4.73 27.61
N SER A 54 21.40 -3.63 28.24
CA SER A 54 22.01 -3.65 29.57
C SER A 54 21.34 -2.64 30.48
N ASN A 55 20.82 -3.10 31.61
CA ASN A 55 20.03 -2.30 32.54
C ASN A 55 18.83 -1.62 31.86
N LYS A 56 18.91 -0.30 31.64
CA LYS A 56 17.92 0.54 30.98
C LYS A 56 18.48 1.22 29.72
N THR A 57 19.57 0.70 29.18
CA THR A 57 20.19 1.20 27.95
C THR A 57 20.14 0.13 26.87
N ILE A 58 19.77 0.54 25.66
CA ILE A 58 19.84 -0.28 24.46
C ILE A 58 20.83 0.38 23.51
N GLU A 59 21.93 -0.32 23.27
CA GLU A 59 22.93 0.02 22.27
C GLU A 59 22.60 -0.79 21.01
N ALA A 60 22.40 -0.12 19.87
CA ALA A 60 22.00 -0.78 18.64
C ALA A 60 22.68 -0.18 17.41
N THR A 61 23.22 -1.05 16.56
CA THR A 61 23.68 -0.71 15.21
C THR A 61 22.61 -1.18 14.21
N LEU A 62 22.11 -0.24 13.41
CA LEU A 62 21.10 -0.46 12.37
C LEU A 62 21.75 -0.26 11.00
N SER A 63 22.05 -1.34 10.30
CA SER A 63 22.58 -1.27 8.93
C SER A 63 21.42 -1.33 7.93
N VAL A 64 21.24 -0.27 7.13
CA VAL A 64 20.01 0.01 6.37
C VAL A 64 20.31 0.33 4.90
N SER A 65 19.45 -0.15 4.00
CA SER A 65 19.58 0.03 2.54
C SER A 65 18.66 1.12 1.94
N SER A 66 17.70 1.59 2.73
CA SER A 66 16.72 2.62 2.38
C SER A 66 16.05 3.20 3.63
N GLN A 67 15.29 4.29 3.46
CA GLN A 67 14.48 4.85 4.55
C GLN A 67 13.44 3.86 5.09
N GLN A 68 12.85 3.03 4.23
CA GLN A 68 11.93 1.96 4.64
C GLN A 68 12.67 0.90 5.47
N SER A 69 13.87 0.49 5.06
CA SER A 69 14.64 -0.51 5.84
C SER A 69 15.01 -0.01 7.24
N LEU A 70 15.24 1.29 7.42
CA LEU A 70 15.41 1.90 8.75
C LEU A 70 14.12 1.78 9.57
N ARG A 71 12.97 2.07 8.97
CA ARG A 71 11.67 1.88 9.63
C ARG A 71 11.50 0.42 10.09
N TRP A 72 11.91 -0.56 9.29
CA TRP A 72 11.80 -1.98 9.63
C TRP A 72 12.77 -2.42 10.72
N ALA A 73 14.01 -1.94 10.68
CA ALA A 73 14.98 -2.16 11.74
C ALA A 73 14.47 -1.63 13.09
N LEU A 74 13.77 -0.49 13.09
CA LEU A 74 13.13 0.06 14.29
C LEU A 74 11.95 -0.79 14.78
N ASN A 75 11.15 -1.39 13.89
CA ASN A 75 10.12 -2.35 14.30
C ASN A 75 10.75 -3.56 14.99
N ALA A 76 11.83 -4.13 14.44
CA ALA A 76 12.55 -5.23 15.05
C ALA A 76 13.18 -4.82 16.40
N LEU A 77 13.72 -3.61 16.50
CA LEU A 77 14.27 -3.06 17.73
C LEU A 77 13.21 -2.95 18.84
N LEU A 78 11.99 -2.53 18.49
CA LEU A 78 10.88 -2.47 19.43
C LEU A 78 10.48 -3.85 19.96
N VAL A 79 10.40 -4.85 19.08
CA VAL A 79 10.15 -6.24 19.49
C VAL A 79 11.27 -6.74 20.41
N PHE A 80 12.53 -6.46 20.09
CA PHE A 80 13.68 -6.81 20.93
C PHE A 80 13.66 -6.11 22.30
N ALA A 81 13.31 -4.81 22.33
CA ALA A 81 13.24 -4.03 23.56
C ALA A 81 12.23 -4.62 24.56
N GLU A 82 11.07 -5.03 24.05
CA GLU A 82 9.98 -5.66 24.83
C GLU A 82 10.24 -7.15 25.13
N GLY A 83 11.10 -7.79 24.35
CA GLY A 83 11.46 -9.18 24.50
C GLY A 83 12.35 -9.46 25.71
N PRO A 84 12.51 -10.74 26.11
CA PRO A 84 13.36 -11.12 27.24
C PRO A 84 14.86 -11.12 26.90
N ASP A 85 15.22 -11.13 25.62
CA ASP A 85 16.61 -11.31 25.17
C ASP A 85 17.47 -10.08 25.50
N GLU A 86 18.73 -10.33 25.88
CA GLU A 86 19.73 -9.29 26.18
C GLU A 86 20.57 -8.91 24.95
N THR A 87 20.59 -9.75 23.92
CA THR A 87 21.31 -9.49 22.66
C THR A 87 20.49 -9.96 21.46
N ILE A 88 20.70 -9.31 20.32
CA ILE A 88 20.14 -9.70 19.03
C ILE A 88 21.16 -9.44 17.92
N ASN A 89 21.22 -10.34 16.94
CA ASN A 89 21.85 -10.13 15.64
C ASN A 89 20.90 -10.69 14.58
N LEU A 90 20.16 -9.81 13.94
CA LEU A 90 19.08 -10.12 13.01
C LEU A 90 19.39 -9.49 11.66
N GLU A 91 19.36 -10.29 10.59
CA GLU A 91 19.24 -9.83 9.22
C GLU A 91 17.86 -10.21 8.70
N ASP A 92 17.10 -9.24 8.19
CA ASP A 92 15.74 -9.49 7.71
C ASP A 92 15.36 -8.60 6.51
N SER A 93 14.32 -9.02 5.78
CA SER A 93 13.78 -8.33 4.61
C SER A 93 12.37 -8.82 4.27
N PRO A 94 11.45 -7.94 3.83
CA PRO A 94 10.10 -8.35 3.43
C PRO A 94 10.08 -9.23 2.17
N ALA A 95 9.07 -10.10 2.08
CA ALA A 95 8.79 -10.94 0.91
C ALA A 95 8.24 -10.12 -0.27
N PHE A 96 7.20 -9.31 -0.05
CA PHE A 96 6.53 -8.54 -1.12
C PHE A 96 7.13 -7.15 -1.31
N ALA A 97 7.33 -6.72 -2.57
CA ALA A 97 7.83 -5.39 -2.93
C ALA A 97 6.88 -4.25 -2.54
N ILE A 98 5.60 -4.38 -2.91
CA ILE A 98 4.55 -3.44 -2.52
C ILE A 98 3.65 -4.13 -1.51
N ARG A 99 3.52 -3.51 -0.34
CA ARG A 99 2.71 -3.99 0.78
C ARG A 99 1.89 -2.81 1.25
N GLY A 100 0.60 -2.81 0.96
CA GLY A 100 -0.17 -1.60 1.22
C GLY A 100 -1.64 -1.78 1.46
N VAL A 101 -2.27 -0.64 1.71
CA VAL A 101 -3.71 -0.48 1.90
C VAL A 101 -4.23 0.47 0.84
N ILE A 102 -5.34 0.12 0.21
CA ILE A 102 -6.08 1.00 -0.70
C ILE A 102 -7.39 1.38 -0.05
N GLU A 103 -7.61 2.66 0.24
CA GLU A 103 -8.92 3.16 0.68
C GLU A 103 -9.86 3.19 -0.53
N GLY A 104 -10.34 2.02 -0.96
CA GLY A 104 -11.06 1.83 -2.22
C GLY A 104 -12.47 1.27 -2.09
N PHE A 105 -12.98 1.19 -0.86
CA PHE A 105 -14.35 0.78 -0.52
C PHE A 105 -15.38 1.87 -0.85
N TYR A 106 -16.62 1.44 -1.03
CA TYR A 106 -17.81 2.29 -1.05
C TYR A 106 -18.30 2.59 0.37
N GLY A 107 -18.91 3.75 0.58
CA GLY A 107 -19.34 4.22 1.88
C GLY A 107 -18.60 5.46 2.34
N THR A 108 -18.66 5.73 3.65
CA THR A 108 -18.09 6.97 4.20
C THR A 108 -16.57 6.89 4.19
N PRO A 109 -15.85 7.77 3.47
CA PRO A 109 -14.39 7.78 3.47
C PRO A 109 -13.84 7.98 4.89
N TRP A 110 -12.65 7.44 5.15
CA TRP A 110 -12.00 7.64 6.43
C TRP A 110 -11.73 9.13 6.69
N THR A 111 -11.80 9.53 7.96
CA THR A 111 -11.44 10.90 8.34
C THR A 111 -9.94 11.12 8.14
N HIS A 112 -9.52 12.38 8.12
CA HIS A 112 -8.10 12.71 7.98
C HIS A 112 -7.26 12.16 9.14
N GLU A 113 -7.79 12.22 10.36
CA GLU A 113 -7.16 11.68 11.56
C GLU A 113 -7.02 10.16 11.48
N GLN A 114 -8.04 9.46 10.96
CA GLN A 114 -7.99 8.02 10.72
C GLN A 114 -6.93 7.68 9.66
N ARG A 115 -6.83 8.44 8.57
CA ARG A 115 -5.77 8.22 7.56
C ARG A 115 -4.37 8.41 8.14
N LEU A 116 -4.17 9.46 8.94
CA LEU A 116 -2.90 9.70 9.65
C LEU A 116 -2.56 8.54 10.61
N SER A 117 -3.52 8.12 11.44
CA SER A 117 -3.37 6.96 12.33
C SER A 117 -3.13 5.65 11.57
N GLY A 118 -3.79 5.51 10.42
CA GLY A 118 -3.67 4.39 9.49
C GLY A 118 -2.24 4.26 8.98
N ILE A 119 -1.67 5.32 8.42
CA ILE A 119 -0.27 5.35 7.93
C ILE A 119 0.70 4.85 9.00
N GLU A 120 0.55 5.33 10.24
CA GLU A 120 1.42 4.92 11.34
C GLU A 120 1.25 3.44 11.70
N SER A 121 0.01 2.94 11.69
CA SER A 121 -0.32 1.54 11.97
C SER A 121 0.14 0.61 10.85
N PHE A 122 -0.01 1.02 9.59
CA PHE A 122 0.46 0.27 8.42
C PHE A 122 1.97 0.08 8.48
N ALA A 123 2.71 1.11 8.88
CA ALA A 123 4.15 1.00 9.11
C ALA A 123 4.49 0.05 10.27
N ASP A 124 3.71 0.03 11.36
CA ASP A 124 3.91 -0.97 12.43
C ASP A 124 3.66 -2.40 11.94
N PHE A 125 2.79 -2.58 10.94
CA PHE A 125 2.50 -3.88 10.31
C PHE A 125 3.45 -4.21 9.15
N GLY A 126 4.52 -3.44 8.94
CA GLY A 126 5.51 -3.69 7.88
C GLY A 126 5.07 -3.28 6.47
N MET A 127 3.96 -2.55 6.32
CA MET A 127 3.45 -2.07 5.03
C MET A 127 4.12 -0.76 4.62
N ASN A 128 4.46 -0.62 3.34
CA ASN A 128 5.21 0.52 2.79
C ASN A 128 4.38 1.45 1.90
N SER A 129 3.08 1.21 1.72
CA SER A 129 2.26 1.96 0.76
C SER A 129 0.83 2.20 1.26
N PHE A 130 0.31 3.40 1.04
CA PHE A 130 -1.09 3.74 1.24
C PHE A 130 -1.65 4.44 0.01
N MET A 131 -2.73 3.92 -0.55
CA MET A 131 -3.36 4.42 -1.76
C MET A 131 -4.70 5.10 -1.43
N LEU A 132 -4.75 6.41 -1.67
CA LEU A 132 -5.93 7.23 -1.48
C LEU A 132 -6.84 7.15 -2.72
N ALA A 133 -7.88 6.32 -2.63
CA ALA A 133 -8.84 6.07 -3.71
C ALA A 133 -10.32 6.09 -3.29
N PRO A 134 -10.76 7.00 -2.38
CA PRO A 134 -12.10 6.92 -1.79
C PRO A 134 -13.19 7.06 -2.86
N LYS A 135 -13.95 5.99 -3.10
CA LYS A 135 -14.91 5.87 -4.22
C LYS A 135 -15.99 6.93 -4.20
N ASP A 136 -16.51 7.24 -3.02
CA ASP A 136 -17.62 8.19 -2.84
C ASP A 136 -17.16 9.64 -2.71
N SER A 137 -15.86 9.92 -2.83
CA SER A 137 -15.36 11.29 -2.88
C SER A 137 -15.57 11.90 -4.26
N PRO A 138 -16.31 13.03 -4.40
CA PRO A 138 -16.59 13.63 -5.71
C PRO A 138 -15.33 13.95 -6.52
N TRP A 139 -14.27 14.42 -5.87
CA TRP A 139 -12.99 14.75 -6.51
C TRP A 139 -12.31 13.54 -7.15
N GLN A 140 -12.54 12.34 -6.64
CA GLN A 140 -11.88 11.12 -7.12
C GLN A 140 -12.47 10.68 -8.47
N ARG A 141 -13.80 10.81 -8.61
CA ARG A 141 -14.56 10.22 -9.72
C ARG A 141 -15.34 11.20 -10.58
N PHE A 142 -16.18 12.05 -9.98
CA PHE A 142 -17.10 12.91 -10.73
C PHE A 142 -16.47 14.24 -11.17
N ASP A 143 -15.77 14.90 -10.25
CA ASP A 143 -15.09 16.18 -10.47
C ASP A 143 -13.65 16.00 -10.95
N TRP A 144 -13.33 14.88 -11.60
CA TRP A 144 -11.95 14.48 -11.83
C TRP A 144 -11.14 15.46 -12.69
N ARG A 145 -11.82 16.25 -13.53
CA ARG A 145 -11.21 17.29 -14.38
C ARG A 145 -10.90 18.60 -13.66
N ARG A 146 -11.40 18.79 -12.43
CA ARG A 146 -11.16 20.01 -11.65
C ARG A 146 -9.84 19.87 -10.89
N PRO A 147 -9.06 20.96 -10.78
CA PRO A 147 -7.90 20.96 -9.91
C PRO A 147 -8.33 20.68 -8.46
N PHE A 148 -7.41 20.10 -7.67
CA PHE A 148 -7.63 20.00 -6.25
C PHE A 148 -7.72 21.39 -5.63
N ASP A 149 -8.66 21.58 -4.70
CA ASP A 149 -8.70 22.78 -3.88
C ASP A 149 -7.55 22.81 -2.86
N SER A 150 -7.32 23.99 -2.27
CA SER A 150 -6.20 24.21 -1.36
C SER A 150 -6.31 23.40 -0.06
N MET A 151 -7.52 23.09 0.40
CA MET A 151 -7.73 22.30 1.62
C MET A 151 -7.36 20.85 1.37
N LEU A 152 -7.87 20.25 0.30
CA LEU A 152 -7.58 18.87 -0.08
C LEU A 152 -6.08 18.67 -0.38
N LEU A 153 -5.42 19.63 -1.03
CA LEU A 153 -3.96 19.58 -1.20
C LEU A 153 -3.21 19.68 0.12
N LYS A 154 -3.64 20.55 1.04
CA LYS A 154 -3.02 20.67 2.35
C LYS A 154 -3.14 19.36 3.13
N LEU A 155 -4.34 18.79 3.20
CA LEU A 155 -4.57 17.51 3.88
C LEU A 155 -3.77 16.38 3.23
N THR A 156 -3.74 16.31 1.90
CA THR A 156 -2.93 15.31 1.18
C THR A 156 -1.44 15.49 1.48
N LYS A 157 -0.94 16.73 1.55
CA LYS A 157 0.45 17.01 1.91
C LYS A 157 0.79 16.53 3.31
N GLU A 158 -0.11 16.73 4.28
CA GLU A 158 0.07 16.19 5.64
C GLU A 158 0.16 14.65 5.65
N LEU A 159 -0.59 13.96 4.79
CA LEU A 159 -0.46 12.50 4.61
C LEU A 159 0.91 12.14 4.03
N VAL A 160 1.42 12.86 3.03
CA VAL A 160 2.74 12.63 2.44
C VAL A 160 3.85 12.81 3.48
N GLU A 161 3.79 13.90 4.25
CA GLU A 161 4.76 14.18 5.32
C GLU A 161 4.70 13.10 6.42
N ARG A 162 3.49 12.65 6.81
CA ARG A 162 3.34 11.52 7.74
C ARG A 162 3.91 10.22 7.15
N GLY A 163 3.66 9.96 5.88
CA GLY A 163 4.20 8.79 5.19
C GLY A 163 5.72 8.76 5.20
N GLN A 164 6.37 9.89 4.91
CA GLN A 164 7.83 10.03 4.95
C GLN A 164 8.42 9.74 6.33
N LEU A 165 7.76 10.22 7.39
CA LEU A 165 8.19 9.96 8.78
C LEU A 165 8.02 8.49 9.21
N HIS A 166 7.22 7.70 8.48
CA HIS A 166 6.93 6.31 8.83
C HIS A 166 7.32 5.30 7.75
N GLY A 167 8.03 5.72 6.69
CA GLY A 167 8.43 4.82 5.61
C GLY A 167 7.27 4.32 4.73
N VAL A 168 6.16 5.07 4.66
CA VAL A 168 4.98 4.72 3.87
C VAL A 168 4.82 5.69 2.69
N ASN A 169 4.83 5.17 1.48
CA ASN A 169 4.58 5.93 0.27
C ASN A 169 3.09 6.23 0.12
N ILE A 170 2.75 7.46 -0.23
CA ILE A 170 1.37 7.86 -0.49
C ILE A 170 1.13 7.85 -2.00
N ALA A 171 0.21 7.01 -2.44
CA ALA A 171 -0.32 6.98 -3.80
C ALA A 171 -1.68 7.68 -3.84
N VAL A 172 -1.97 8.43 -4.91
CA VAL A 172 -3.25 9.13 -5.06
C VAL A 172 -3.88 8.78 -6.39
N CYS A 173 -5.17 8.42 -6.35
CA CYS A 173 -5.90 7.90 -7.50
C CYS A 173 -6.85 8.94 -8.13
N VAL A 174 -7.10 8.75 -9.41
CA VAL A 174 -8.15 9.42 -10.18
C VAL A 174 -8.91 8.35 -10.97
N SER A 175 -10.25 8.47 -10.98
CA SER A 175 -11.15 7.50 -11.61
C SER A 175 -11.98 8.18 -12.71
N PRO A 176 -11.39 8.44 -13.89
CA PRO A 176 -12.02 9.30 -14.89
C PRO A 176 -13.03 8.56 -15.78
N GLY A 177 -13.09 7.23 -15.69
CA GLY A 177 -13.73 6.35 -16.68
C GLY A 177 -15.24 6.56 -16.89
N LEU A 178 -15.95 7.25 -15.98
CA LEU A 178 -17.36 7.59 -16.18
C LEU A 178 -17.61 8.63 -17.30
N SER A 179 -16.62 9.47 -17.61
CA SER A 179 -16.81 10.57 -18.57
C SER A 179 -15.60 10.88 -19.42
N VAL A 180 -14.51 10.13 -19.30
CA VAL A 180 -13.29 10.31 -20.10
C VAL A 180 -13.55 10.07 -21.58
N LYS A 181 -13.09 10.99 -22.41
CA LYS A 181 -12.92 10.81 -23.85
C LYS A 181 -11.47 10.43 -24.08
N TYR A 182 -11.22 9.14 -24.27
CA TYR A 182 -9.86 8.58 -24.29
C TYR A 182 -8.99 9.22 -25.37
N SER A 183 -9.56 9.60 -26.51
CA SER A 183 -8.84 10.22 -27.63
C SER A 183 -8.48 11.69 -27.41
N ASP A 184 -9.07 12.37 -26.42
CA ASP A 184 -8.91 13.81 -26.20
C ASP A 184 -7.62 14.13 -25.42
N GLN A 185 -6.83 15.07 -25.93
CA GLN A 185 -5.64 15.54 -25.22
C GLN A 185 -6.01 16.44 -24.03
N ASN A 186 -7.16 17.12 -24.06
CA ASN A 186 -7.62 17.93 -22.95
C ASN A 186 -7.93 17.08 -21.71
N ASP A 187 -8.40 15.86 -21.91
CA ASP A 187 -8.66 14.91 -20.82
C ASP A 187 -7.37 14.36 -20.22
N VAL A 188 -6.31 14.17 -21.03
CA VAL A 188 -4.96 13.90 -20.51
C VAL A 188 -4.47 15.08 -19.67
N GLU A 189 -4.59 16.31 -20.17
CA GLU A 189 -4.18 17.50 -19.42
C GLU A 189 -4.99 17.71 -18.13
N ALA A 190 -6.26 17.33 -18.11
CA ALA A 190 -7.09 17.41 -16.92
C ALA A 190 -6.58 16.48 -15.79
N VAL A 191 -6.16 15.25 -16.13
CA VAL A 191 -5.45 14.37 -15.19
C VAL A 191 -4.13 15.00 -14.76
N MET A 192 -3.35 15.51 -15.72
CA MET A 192 -2.02 16.06 -15.46
C MET A 192 -2.03 17.33 -14.60
N ILE A 193 -3.07 18.17 -14.68
CA ILE A 193 -3.23 19.33 -13.78
C ILE A 193 -3.17 18.87 -12.32
N ARG A 194 -3.90 17.81 -11.97
CA ARG A 194 -3.95 17.29 -10.61
C ARG A 194 -2.66 16.58 -10.22
N TYR A 195 -2.11 15.78 -11.12
CA TYR A 195 -0.86 15.08 -10.84
C TYR A 195 0.32 16.03 -10.66
N ARG A 196 0.37 17.16 -11.38
CA ARG A 196 1.37 18.22 -11.14
C ARG A 196 1.22 18.84 -9.73
N GLN A 197 -0.02 19.07 -9.27
CA GLN A 197 -0.24 19.53 -7.88
C GLN A 197 0.27 18.52 -6.86
N LEU A 198 0.01 17.23 -7.08
CA LEU A 198 0.47 16.14 -6.20
C LEU A 198 1.99 15.95 -6.23
N LEU A 199 2.62 16.04 -7.40
CA LEU A 199 4.09 16.02 -7.54
C LEU A 199 4.74 17.12 -6.70
N SER A 200 4.14 18.32 -6.69
CA SER A 200 4.66 19.49 -5.96
C SER A 200 4.63 19.33 -4.44
N ILE A 201 3.82 18.41 -3.91
CA ILE A 201 3.73 18.07 -2.48
C ILE A 201 4.38 16.74 -2.13
N GLY A 202 5.11 16.12 -3.07
CA GLY A 202 5.94 14.93 -2.81
C GLY A 202 5.34 13.58 -3.20
N VAL A 203 4.13 13.51 -3.77
CA VAL A 203 3.56 12.26 -4.29
C VAL A 203 4.37 11.79 -5.50
N ARG A 204 4.65 10.48 -5.59
CA ARG A 204 5.34 9.85 -6.73
C ARG A 204 4.63 8.62 -7.29
N ASP A 205 3.62 8.11 -6.59
CA ASP A 205 2.76 7.02 -7.04
C ASP A 205 1.39 7.56 -7.43
N PHE A 206 0.95 7.25 -8.64
CA PHE A 206 -0.31 7.73 -9.20
C PHE A 206 -1.18 6.55 -9.60
N GLY A 207 -2.47 6.61 -9.24
CA GLY A 207 -3.47 5.63 -9.67
C GLY A 207 -4.40 6.20 -10.72
N LEU A 208 -4.64 5.42 -11.78
CA LEU A 208 -5.62 5.72 -12.82
C LEU A 208 -6.60 4.54 -12.90
N LEU A 209 -7.81 4.75 -12.40
CA LEU A 209 -8.76 3.66 -12.16
C LEU A 209 -9.90 3.68 -13.17
N PHE A 210 -10.09 2.56 -13.85
CA PHE A 210 -11.15 2.33 -14.84
C PHE A 210 -12.18 1.30 -14.35
N ASP A 211 -12.22 1.01 -13.06
CA ASP A 211 -13.17 0.08 -12.44
C ASP A 211 -14.60 0.65 -12.42
N ASP A 212 -15.57 -0.24 -12.61
CA ASP A 212 -17.01 0.02 -12.49
C ASP A 212 -17.54 1.12 -13.44
N ILE A 213 -17.08 1.09 -14.69
CA ILE A 213 -17.48 2.04 -15.75
C ILE A 213 -18.19 1.31 -16.91
N PRO A 214 -18.78 2.03 -17.88
CA PRO A 214 -19.34 1.40 -19.07
C PRO A 214 -18.31 0.58 -19.84
N TRP A 215 -18.73 -0.58 -20.34
CA TRP A 215 -17.86 -1.52 -21.08
C TRP A 215 -17.43 -1.00 -22.46
N GLU A 216 -18.29 -0.22 -23.09
CA GLU A 216 -18.11 0.27 -24.45
C GLU A 216 -17.63 1.74 -24.45
N LEU A 217 -16.95 2.13 -25.53
CA LEU A 217 -16.56 3.51 -25.75
C LEU A 217 -17.79 4.41 -25.89
N GLN A 218 -17.84 5.49 -25.11
CA GLN A 218 -19.03 6.35 -25.03
C GLN A 218 -19.02 7.54 -26.02
N PHE A 219 -17.87 7.84 -26.64
CA PHE A 219 -17.69 9.00 -27.52
C PHE A 219 -17.43 8.58 -28.97
N ALA A 220 -18.04 9.30 -29.92
CA ALA A 220 -17.90 9.00 -31.35
C ALA A 220 -16.45 9.13 -31.85
N GLU A 221 -15.68 10.06 -31.30
CA GLU A 221 -14.27 10.24 -31.61
C GLU A 221 -13.42 9.06 -31.14
N ASP A 222 -13.73 8.49 -29.97
CA ASP A 222 -13.08 7.29 -29.45
C ASP A 222 -13.42 6.08 -30.31
N ILE A 223 -14.70 5.87 -30.63
CA ILE A 223 -15.18 4.79 -31.52
C ILE A 223 -14.52 4.86 -32.89
N LYS A 224 -14.27 6.08 -33.40
CA LYS A 224 -13.58 6.28 -34.68
C LYS A 224 -12.08 5.99 -34.60
N LYS A 225 -11.42 6.30 -33.46
CA LYS A 225 -9.96 6.18 -33.31
C LYS A 225 -9.52 4.77 -32.88
N TYR A 226 -10.27 4.14 -31.98
CA TYR A 226 -9.90 2.88 -31.34
C TYR A 226 -10.83 1.74 -31.75
N LYS A 227 -10.27 0.55 -31.87
CA LYS A 227 -11.05 -0.66 -32.18
C LYS A 227 -11.67 -1.29 -30.94
N THR A 228 -11.03 -1.11 -29.78
CA THR A 228 -11.45 -1.70 -28.50
C THR A 228 -11.25 -0.72 -27.35
N THR A 229 -11.99 -0.93 -26.26
CA THR A 229 -11.83 -0.17 -25.01
C THR A 229 -10.43 -0.38 -24.40
N ALA A 230 -9.86 -1.58 -24.51
CA ALA A 230 -8.50 -1.88 -24.05
C ALA A 230 -7.45 -1.02 -24.76
N GLN A 231 -7.55 -0.89 -26.09
CA GLN A 231 -6.65 -0.05 -26.88
C GLN A 231 -6.76 1.43 -26.47
N ALA A 232 -7.98 1.92 -26.23
CA ALA A 232 -8.23 3.29 -25.82
C ALA A 232 -7.62 3.60 -24.44
N GLN A 233 -7.82 2.70 -23.47
CA GLN A 233 -7.30 2.84 -22.11
C GLN A 233 -5.77 2.68 -22.05
N ALA A 234 -5.19 1.81 -22.88
CA ALA A 234 -3.74 1.69 -23.02
C ALA A 234 -3.13 2.99 -23.55
N ASP A 235 -3.65 3.52 -24.66
CA ASP A 235 -3.16 4.77 -25.27
C ASP A 235 -3.30 5.97 -24.33
N PHE A 236 -4.44 6.09 -23.63
CA PHE A 236 -4.66 7.15 -22.64
C PHE A 236 -3.68 7.04 -21.46
N SER A 237 -3.55 5.86 -20.87
CA SER A 237 -2.61 5.60 -19.76
C SER A 237 -1.16 5.88 -20.17
N ASN A 238 -0.75 5.49 -21.38
CA ASN A 238 0.59 5.74 -21.90
C ASN A 238 0.87 7.24 -22.05
N ARG A 239 -0.09 8.03 -22.56
CA ARG A 239 0.06 9.49 -22.67
C ARG A 239 0.14 10.17 -21.30
N VAL A 240 -0.69 9.75 -20.34
CA VAL A 240 -0.63 10.24 -18.96
C VAL A 240 0.74 9.94 -18.34
N LEU A 241 1.23 8.70 -18.47
CA LEU A 241 2.55 8.30 -17.96
C LEU A 241 3.67 9.09 -18.62
N ALA A 242 3.66 9.26 -19.95
CA ALA A 242 4.67 10.02 -20.66
C ALA A 242 4.72 11.47 -20.14
N SER A 243 3.57 12.13 -20.00
CA SER A 243 3.47 13.48 -19.43
C SER A 243 3.90 13.55 -17.95
N LEU A 244 3.66 12.51 -17.16
CA LEU A 244 4.19 12.39 -15.79
C LEU A 244 5.72 12.34 -15.79
N LYS A 245 6.31 11.48 -16.63
CA LYS A 245 7.76 11.27 -16.72
C LYS A 245 8.52 12.49 -17.24
N GLU A 246 7.89 13.31 -18.07
CA GLU A 246 8.43 14.62 -18.48
C GLU A 246 8.60 15.58 -17.30
N VAL A 247 7.74 15.50 -16.29
CA VAL A 247 7.80 16.35 -15.08
C VAL A 247 8.70 15.73 -14.02
N ASP A 248 8.56 14.43 -13.75
CA ASP A 248 9.39 13.70 -12.79
C ASP A 248 9.62 12.26 -13.26
N SER A 249 10.85 11.95 -13.64
CA SER A 249 11.24 10.62 -14.14
C SER A 249 11.04 9.48 -13.13
N SER A 250 10.90 9.78 -11.83
CA SER A 250 10.65 8.79 -10.78
C SER A 250 9.16 8.44 -10.60
N ALA A 251 8.25 9.20 -11.23
CA ALA A 251 6.81 8.97 -11.12
C ALA A 251 6.42 7.58 -11.61
N ARG A 252 5.50 6.91 -10.89
CA ARG A 252 4.98 5.59 -11.23
C ARG A 252 3.47 5.67 -11.46
N LEU A 253 2.97 4.94 -12.45
CA LEU A 253 1.56 4.86 -12.76
C LEU A 253 1.05 3.44 -12.54
N ILE A 254 0.00 3.33 -11.73
CA ILE A 254 -0.75 2.11 -11.47
C ILE A 254 -2.12 2.27 -12.14
N VAL A 255 -2.52 1.30 -12.94
CA VAL A 255 -3.82 1.29 -13.60
C VAL A 255 -4.68 0.19 -13.00
N CYS A 256 -5.89 0.54 -12.56
CA CYS A 256 -6.93 -0.46 -12.34
C CYS A 256 -7.71 -0.64 -13.65
N PRO A 257 -7.62 -1.80 -14.31
CA PRO A 257 -8.35 -2.06 -15.54
C PRO A 257 -9.87 -2.04 -15.31
N MET A 258 -10.64 -1.91 -16.39
CA MET A 258 -12.09 -2.06 -16.37
C MET A 258 -12.51 -3.51 -16.07
N GLU A 259 -11.86 -4.48 -16.71
CA GLU A 259 -11.98 -5.88 -16.35
C GLU A 259 -10.83 -6.25 -15.41
N TYR A 260 -11.03 -6.07 -14.11
CA TYR A 260 -10.01 -6.23 -13.07
C TYR A 260 -10.04 -7.59 -12.34
N CYS A 261 -10.91 -8.51 -12.76
CA CYS A 261 -11.01 -9.86 -12.19
C CYS A 261 -11.23 -10.90 -13.29
N GLY A 262 -10.97 -12.17 -13.03
CA GLY A 262 -11.17 -13.26 -13.98
C GLY A 262 -9.99 -14.22 -14.03
N ARG A 263 -9.83 -15.01 -15.09
CA ARG A 263 -8.75 -16.02 -15.15
C ARG A 263 -7.39 -15.46 -15.56
N GLY A 264 -7.28 -14.14 -15.77
CA GLY A 264 -6.07 -13.51 -16.33
C GLY A 264 -5.91 -13.71 -17.84
N THR A 265 -6.73 -14.55 -18.48
CA THR A 265 -6.63 -14.89 -19.91
C THR A 265 -7.59 -14.11 -20.81
N ASN A 266 -8.26 -13.10 -20.25
CA ASN A 266 -9.36 -12.42 -20.93
C ASN A 266 -8.79 -11.52 -22.05
N PRO A 267 -9.44 -11.44 -23.25
CA PRO A 267 -8.90 -10.69 -24.39
C PRO A 267 -8.60 -9.22 -24.08
N TYR A 268 -9.43 -8.58 -23.25
CA TYR A 268 -9.24 -7.19 -22.85
C TYR A 268 -7.96 -7.00 -22.03
N ILE A 269 -7.69 -7.85 -21.03
CA ILE A 269 -6.47 -7.76 -20.22
C ILE A 269 -5.22 -8.03 -21.06
N ARG A 270 -5.27 -9.04 -21.94
CA ARG A 270 -4.16 -9.33 -22.87
C ARG A 270 -3.84 -8.13 -23.77
N GLU A 271 -4.87 -7.51 -24.35
CA GLU A 271 -4.69 -6.35 -25.23
C GLU A 271 -4.23 -5.10 -24.46
N LEU A 272 -4.79 -4.83 -23.28
CA LEU A 272 -4.37 -3.72 -22.41
C LEU A 272 -2.91 -3.91 -21.99
N GLY A 273 -2.56 -5.11 -21.52
CA GLY A 273 -1.21 -5.51 -21.17
C GLY A 273 -0.24 -5.28 -22.33
N THR A 274 -0.51 -5.87 -23.49
CA THR A 274 0.35 -5.75 -24.68
C THR A 274 0.61 -4.30 -25.09
N ASN A 275 -0.39 -3.42 -24.99
CA ASN A 275 -0.29 -2.05 -25.49
C ASN A 275 0.14 -1.01 -24.43
N ALA A 276 -0.08 -1.28 -23.14
CA ALA A 276 0.34 -0.38 -22.07
C ALA A 276 1.86 -0.46 -21.87
N ALA A 277 2.48 0.68 -21.55
CA ALA A 277 3.91 0.78 -21.32
C ALA A 277 4.37 -0.23 -20.24
N PRO A 278 5.53 -0.90 -20.41
CA PRO A 278 5.96 -1.98 -19.51
C PRO A 278 6.09 -1.60 -18.03
N GLU A 279 6.31 -0.31 -17.74
CA GLU A 279 6.41 0.23 -16.38
C GLU A 279 5.06 0.53 -15.71
N ILE A 280 3.94 0.45 -16.45
CA ILE A 280 2.60 0.58 -15.88
C ILE A 280 2.24 -0.73 -15.17
N SER A 281 1.99 -0.63 -13.87
CA SER A 281 1.45 -1.75 -13.09
C SER A 281 -0.04 -1.90 -13.34
N LEU A 282 -0.52 -3.14 -13.48
CA LEU A 282 -1.94 -3.45 -13.67
C LEU A 282 -2.50 -4.12 -12.43
N MET A 283 -3.58 -3.56 -11.90
CA MET A 283 -4.29 -4.15 -10.78
C MET A 283 -5.12 -5.37 -11.20
N TRP A 284 -5.21 -6.36 -10.31
CA TRP A 284 -6.05 -7.54 -10.50
C TRP A 284 -6.55 -8.05 -9.15
N THR A 285 -7.81 -8.44 -9.05
CA THR A 285 -8.42 -8.91 -7.79
C THR A 285 -8.43 -10.44 -7.65
N GLY A 286 -7.83 -11.15 -8.60
CA GLY A 286 -7.89 -12.61 -8.69
C GLY A 286 -9.05 -13.10 -9.57
N ARG A 287 -9.46 -14.36 -9.36
CA ARG A 287 -10.53 -15.01 -10.13
C ARG A 287 -11.89 -14.32 -10.00
N GLN A 288 -12.12 -13.63 -8.88
CA GLN A 288 -13.36 -12.95 -8.56
C GLN A 288 -13.06 -11.53 -8.06
N ILE A 289 -14.10 -10.70 -7.95
CA ILE A 289 -13.99 -9.37 -7.35
C ILE A 289 -13.49 -9.51 -5.90
N CYS A 290 -14.13 -10.38 -5.11
CA CYS A 290 -13.65 -10.81 -3.80
C CYS A 290 -13.17 -12.26 -3.92
N SER A 291 -11.87 -12.45 -4.16
CA SER A 291 -11.33 -13.80 -4.36
C SER A 291 -11.10 -14.53 -3.03
N GLU A 292 -11.65 -15.74 -2.93
CA GLU A 292 -11.37 -16.66 -1.81
C GLU A 292 -9.89 -17.07 -1.79
N TYR A 293 -9.32 -17.32 -2.97
CA TYR A 293 -7.91 -17.73 -3.14
C TYR A 293 -7.16 -16.84 -4.13
N LEU A 294 -5.88 -16.59 -3.84
CA LEU A 294 -4.90 -16.04 -4.77
C LEU A 294 -3.78 -17.08 -4.96
N ASP A 295 -3.82 -17.79 -6.08
CA ASP A 295 -2.91 -18.89 -6.41
C ASP A 295 -1.75 -18.40 -7.30
N ILE A 296 -0.55 -18.95 -7.08
CA ILE A 296 0.64 -18.74 -7.93
C ILE A 296 0.35 -19.13 -9.38
N SER A 297 -0.40 -20.21 -9.60
CA SER A 297 -0.74 -20.67 -10.95
C SER A 297 -1.50 -19.60 -11.74
N ASP A 298 -2.41 -18.88 -11.09
CA ASP A 298 -3.15 -17.82 -11.77
C ASP A 298 -2.28 -16.57 -11.96
N ALA A 299 -1.39 -16.27 -11.02
CA ALA A 299 -0.42 -15.18 -11.17
C ALA A 299 0.50 -15.39 -12.38
N ILE A 300 0.96 -16.62 -12.60
CA ILE A 300 1.74 -17.01 -13.79
C ILE A 300 0.91 -16.81 -15.07
N VAL A 301 -0.33 -17.30 -15.09
CA VAL A 301 -1.22 -17.14 -16.25
C VAL A 301 -1.47 -15.67 -16.55
N PHE A 302 -1.78 -14.85 -15.55
CA PHE A 302 -1.93 -13.41 -15.71
C PHE A 302 -0.64 -12.78 -16.27
N LYS A 303 0.53 -13.16 -15.74
CA LYS A 303 1.81 -12.64 -16.19
C LYS A 303 2.09 -12.97 -17.66
N ASP A 304 1.82 -14.19 -18.07
CA ASP A 304 2.02 -14.65 -19.45
C ASP A 304 1.10 -13.91 -20.42
N ASP A 305 -0.15 -13.62 -20.02
CA ASP A 305 -1.14 -12.96 -20.88
C ASP A 305 -1.07 -11.43 -20.86
N ALA A 306 -0.88 -10.80 -19.70
CA ALA A 306 -0.77 -9.35 -19.56
C ALA A 306 0.66 -8.84 -19.83
N GLY A 307 1.65 -9.74 -19.89
CA GLY A 307 3.07 -9.41 -20.07
C GLY A 307 3.74 -8.78 -18.84
N ARG A 308 3.14 -8.91 -17.65
CA ARG A 308 3.66 -8.41 -16.37
C ARG A 308 2.96 -9.08 -15.19
N ALA A 309 3.66 -9.16 -14.06
CA ALA A 309 3.08 -9.69 -12.83
C ALA A 309 1.88 -8.83 -12.36
N PRO A 310 0.81 -9.44 -11.82
CA PRO A 310 -0.32 -8.71 -11.27
C PRO A 310 0.11 -7.91 -10.04
N LEU A 311 -0.41 -6.68 -9.92
CA LEU A 311 -0.46 -5.96 -8.65
C LEU A 311 -1.82 -6.28 -8.01
N TYR A 312 -1.85 -6.96 -6.88
CA TYR A 312 -3.12 -7.38 -6.31
C TYR A 312 -3.87 -6.20 -5.69
N TRP A 313 -5.13 -6.01 -6.09
CA TRP A 313 -6.14 -5.31 -5.29
C TRP A 313 -6.91 -6.39 -4.57
N ASP A 314 -6.59 -6.60 -3.31
CA ASP A 314 -7.21 -7.65 -2.51
C ASP A 314 -8.45 -7.13 -1.76
N ASN A 315 -9.64 -7.58 -2.15
CA ASN A 315 -10.90 -7.23 -1.49
C ASN A 315 -11.11 -8.03 -0.19
N TYR A 316 -10.20 -7.84 0.76
CA TYR A 316 -10.32 -8.23 2.16
C TYR A 316 -9.49 -7.24 2.99
N PRO A 317 -10.00 -6.71 4.12
CA PRO A 317 -11.25 -7.07 4.82
C PRO A 317 -12.51 -6.30 4.40
N VAL A 318 -12.53 -5.56 3.28
CA VAL A 318 -13.69 -4.75 2.87
C VAL A 318 -15.03 -5.48 3.04
N ASN A 319 -16.02 -4.78 3.59
CA ASN A 319 -17.36 -5.30 3.88
C ASN A 319 -18.46 -4.35 3.37
N ASP A 320 -18.22 -3.73 2.22
CA ASP A 320 -19.16 -2.80 1.59
C ASP A 320 -20.18 -3.53 0.71
N VAL A 321 -21.06 -2.76 0.06
CA VAL A 321 -22.08 -3.26 -0.87
C VAL A 321 -22.95 -4.35 -0.22
N ALA A 322 -22.83 -5.61 -0.67
CA ALA A 322 -23.64 -6.72 -0.21
C ALA A 322 -23.18 -7.28 1.15
N MET A 323 -21.98 -6.91 1.61
CA MET A 323 -21.33 -7.45 2.82
C MET A 323 -21.49 -6.53 4.05
N THR A 324 -22.31 -5.48 3.95
CA THR A 324 -22.47 -4.45 5.01
C THR A 324 -23.00 -4.98 6.35
N HIS A 325 -23.55 -6.20 6.36
CA HIS A 325 -24.04 -6.89 7.56
C HIS A 325 -22.98 -7.78 8.23
N GLU A 326 -21.80 -7.89 7.64
CA GLU A 326 -20.71 -8.74 8.11
C GLU A 326 -19.58 -7.90 8.69
N LEU A 327 -18.79 -8.47 9.59
CA LEU A 327 -17.60 -7.84 10.12
C LEU A 327 -16.40 -8.77 9.88
N HIS A 328 -15.54 -8.40 8.95
CA HIS A 328 -14.39 -9.20 8.56
C HIS A 328 -13.21 -8.90 9.48
N VAL A 329 -13.14 -9.61 10.60
CA VAL A 329 -12.10 -9.41 11.65
C VAL A 329 -11.18 -10.62 11.84
N GLY A 330 -11.33 -11.65 11.02
CA GLY A 330 -10.45 -12.82 11.02
C GLY A 330 -9.08 -12.52 10.41
N PRO A 331 -8.16 -13.49 10.43
CA PRO A 331 -6.91 -13.38 9.70
C PRO A 331 -7.11 -13.57 8.20
N ILE A 332 -6.21 -12.99 7.41
CA ILE A 332 -6.14 -13.29 5.97
C ILE A 332 -5.82 -14.78 5.74
N GLN A 333 -6.49 -15.37 4.76
CA GLN A 333 -6.33 -16.78 4.38
C GLN A 333 -6.44 -16.91 2.86
N GLY A 334 -6.03 -18.07 2.33
CA GLY A 334 -6.19 -18.39 0.91
C GLY A 334 -5.21 -17.67 -0.03
N ARG A 335 -4.18 -16.99 0.49
CA ARG A 335 -3.10 -16.44 -0.35
C ARG A 335 -1.93 -17.43 -0.31
N GLU A 336 -1.54 -17.94 -1.47
CA GLU A 336 -0.54 -19.02 -1.55
C GLU A 336 0.86 -18.55 -1.11
N ALA A 337 1.53 -19.33 -0.26
CA ALA A 337 2.91 -19.05 0.15
C ALA A 337 3.85 -19.06 -1.08
N GLY A 338 4.68 -18.03 -1.22
CA GLY A 338 5.53 -17.84 -2.41
C GLY A 338 4.92 -16.96 -3.51
N LEU A 339 3.71 -16.44 -3.33
CA LEU A 339 3.06 -15.55 -4.31
C LEU A 339 3.85 -14.26 -4.60
N GLU A 340 4.73 -13.84 -3.69
CA GLU A 340 5.63 -12.70 -3.88
C GLU A 340 6.50 -12.84 -5.14
N ASP A 341 6.92 -14.05 -5.52
CA ASP A 341 7.80 -14.30 -6.67
C ASP A 341 7.10 -14.07 -8.02
N PHE A 342 5.75 -14.04 -8.02
CA PHE A 342 4.92 -13.94 -9.21
C PHE A 342 3.99 -12.73 -9.19
N SER A 343 4.14 -11.84 -8.23
CA SER A 343 3.32 -10.63 -8.07
C SER A 343 4.17 -9.37 -8.05
N ALA A 344 3.58 -8.24 -8.44
CA ALA A 344 4.20 -6.92 -8.25
C ALA A 344 4.02 -6.41 -6.80
N GLY A 345 3.12 -7.03 -6.04
CA GLY A 345 2.76 -6.65 -4.69
C GLY A 345 1.27 -6.81 -4.41
N LEU A 346 0.82 -6.29 -3.27
CA LEU A 346 -0.56 -6.36 -2.82
C LEU A 346 -1.00 -5.08 -2.08
N PHE A 347 -2.17 -4.58 -2.47
CA PHE A 347 -2.95 -3.59 -1.73
C PHE A 347 -4.22 -4.25 -1.18
N SER A 348 -4.38 -4.24 0.14
CA SER A 348 -5.62 -4.68 0.79
C SER A 348 -6.66 -3.55 0.80
N ASN A 349 -7.90 -3.88 0.42
CA ASN A 349 -9.04 -2.98 0.53
C ASN A 349 -9.71 -3.19 1.91
N PRO A 350 -9.67 -2.18 2.80
CA PRO A 350 -10.18 -2.29 4.16
C PRO A 350 -11.69 -2.01 4.24
N MET A 351 -12.24 -2.05 5.45
CA MET A 351 -13.63 -1.65 5.71
C MET A 351 -13.73 -0.13 5.92
N GLU A 352 -14.93 0.43 5.74
CA GLU A 352 -15.21 1.81 6.21
C GLU A 352 -15.02 1.95 7.74
N LYS A 353 -15.13 0.84 8.48
CA LYS A 353 -14.88 0.76 9.93
C LYS A 353 -13.36 0.67 10.17
N PHE A 354 -12.72 1.84 10.26
CA PHE A 354 -11.28 1.98 10.40
C PHE A 354 -10.67 1.09 11.50
N GLU A 355 -11.10 1.24 12.76
CA GLU A 355 -10.49 0.51 13.89
C GLU A 355 -10.60 -1.00 13.73
N MET A 356 -11.75 -1.49 13.26
CA MET A 356 -11.95 -2.93 13.05
C MET A 356 -11.15 -3.46 11.86
N SER A 357 -10.76 -2.60 10.92
CA SER A 357 -9.90 -2.99 9.80
C SER A 357 -8.46 -3.24 10.23
N LEU A 358 -8.00 -2.63 11.33
CA LEU A 358 -6.60 -2.79 11.78
C LEU A 358 -6.29 -4.25 12.15
N LEU A 359 -7.24 -4.99 12.71
CA LEU A 359 -7.07 -6.40 13.08
C LEU A 359 -6.65 -7.28 11.89
N PRO A 360 -7.47 -7.45 10.82
CA PRO A 360 -7.08 -8.22 9.65
C PRO A 360 -5.88 -7.59 8.92
N LEU A 361 -5.76 -6.26 8.86
CA LEU A 361 -4.63 -5.59 8.21
C LEU A 361 -3.29 -5.94 8.88
N SER A 362 -3.24 -6.06 10.21
CA SER A 362 -2.05 -6.55 10.91
C SER A 362 -1.66 -7.95 10.44
N THR A 363 -2.64 -8.84 10.23
CA THR A 363 -2.36 -10.20 9.76
C THR A 363 -1.93 -10.25 8.29
N ILE A 364 -2.44 -9.32 7.48
CA ILE A 364 -1.99 -9.14 6.09
C ILE A 364 -0.54 -8.65 6.07
N GLY A 365 -0.17 -7.74 6.97
CA GLY A 365 1.22 -7.30 7.16
C GLY A 365 2.17 -8.47 7.40
N ASP A 366 1.83 -9.36 8.33
CA ASP A 366 2.62 -10.57 8.62
C ASP A 366 2.77 -11.48 7.38
N TYR A 367 1.68 -11.73 6.65
CA TYR A 367 1.72 -12.54 5.41
C TYR A 367 2.60 -11.89 4.32
N LEU A 368 2.50 -10.58 4.16
CA LEU A 368 3.27 -9.84 3.14
C LEU A 368 4.75 -9.68 3.52
N TRP A 369 5.07 -9.81 4.82
CA TRP A 369 6.44 -9.84 5.31
C TRP A 369 7.08 -11.21 5.10
N ASP A 370 6.39 -12.30 5.49
CA ASP A 370 6.88 -13.67 5.37
C ASP A 370 5.75 -14.64 5.03
N SER A 371 5.47 -14.79 3.72
CA SER A 371 4.39 -15.64 3.23
C SER A 371 4.60 -17.13 3.52
N LYS A 372 5.87 -17.56 3.69
CA LYS A 372 6.26 -18.97 3.83
C LYS A 372 6.08 -19.48 5.25
N ASN A 373 6.35 -18.64 6.25
CA ASN A 373 6.18 -18.98 7.66
C ASN A 373 4.91 -18.37 8.28
N TYR A 374 4.08 -17.70 7.49
CA TYR A 374 2.82 -17.13 7.95
C TYR A 374 1.86 -18.20 8.51
N ASN A 375 1.45 -18.02 9.77
CA ASN A 375 0.40 -18.80 10.41
C ASN A 375 -0.81 -17.87 10.72
N PRO A 376 -1.98 -18.08 10.07
CA PRO A 376 -3.13 -17.21 10.26
C PRO A 376 -3.59 -17.11 11.72
N GLN A 377 -3.60 -18.23 12.45
CA GLN A 377 -4.14 -18.27 13.81
C GLN A 377 -3.21 -17.62 14.82
N GLU A 378 -1.89 -17.79 14.66
CA GLU A 378 -0.89 -17.13 15.51
C GLU A 378 -0.81 -15.63 15.23
N SER A 379 -0.89 -15.24 13.95
CA SER A 379 -0.93 -13.83 13.56
C SER A 379 -2.17 -13.13 14.10
N TRP A 380 -3.34 -13.78 14.02
CA TRP A 380 -4.57 -13.24 14.59
C TRP A 380 -4.50 -13.09 16.11
N ASP A 381 -3.92 -14.07 16.81
CA ASP A 381 -3.70 -14.04 18.25
C ASP A 381 -2.83 -12.84 18.67
N ARG A 382 -1.74 -12.58 17.93
CA ARG A 382 -0.89 -11.39 18.12
C ARG A 382 -1.65 -10.09 17.87
N ALA A 383 -2.39 -9.99 16.77
CA ALA A 383 -3.17 -8.80 16.44
C ALA A 383 -4.22 -8.50 17.52
N LEU A 384 -4.94 -9.52 17.99
CA LEU A 384 -5.92 -9.39 19.07
C LEU A 384 -5.26 -8.96 20.39
N LYS A 385 -4.12 -9.53 20.78
CA LYS A 385 -3.37 -9.09 21.99
C LYS A 385 -2.88 -7.65 21.89
N LEU A 386 -2.49 -7.23 20.68
CA LEU A 386 -2.03 -5.87 20.44
C LEU A 386 -3.18 -4.86 20.63
N MET A 387 -4.36 -5.15 20.08
CA MET A 387 -5.47 -4.18 19.98
C MET A 387 -6.51 -4.31 21.09
N VAL A 388 -6.69 -5.50 21.66
CA VAL A 388 -7.71 -5.80 22.67
C VAL A 388 -7.04 -6.00 24.04
N LYS A 389 -6.84 -4.90 24.76
CA LYS A 389 -6.10 -4.90 26.05
C LYS A 389 -6.83 -5.63 27.18
N LYS A 390 -8.16 -5.76 27.10
CA LYS A 390 -8.97 -6.39 28.14
C LYS A 390 -9.13 -7.88 27.86
N GLU A 391 -8.61 -8.71 28.76
CA GLU A 391 -8.55 -10.18 28.61
C GLU A 391 -9.92 -10.84 28.34
N SER A 392 -10.98 -10.34 28.98
CA SER A 392 -12.34 -10.86 28.75
C SER A 392 -12.82 -10.63 27.32
N ASP A 393 -12.46 -9.48 26.74
CA ASP A 393 -12.91 -9.05 25.43
C ASP A 393 -12.08 -9.76 24.36
N TYR A 394 -10.78 -9.92 24.61
CA TYR A 394 -9.89 -10.79 23.85
C TYR A 394 -10.44 -12.23 23.76
N THR A 395 -10.77 -12.83 24.90
CA THR A 395 -11.31 -14.19 24.97
C THR A 395 -12.65 -14.31 24.23
N ALA A 396 -13.50 -13.28 24.29
CA ALA A 396 -14.77 -13.25 23.59
C ALA A 396 -14.56 -13.18 22.07
N MET A 397 -13.68 -12.30 21.58
CA MET A 397 -13.39 -12.17 20.16
C MET A 397 -12.77 -13.44 19.56
N ARG A 398 -11.95 -14.16 20.34
CA ARG A 398 -11.33 -15.42 19.89
C ARG A 398 -12.33 -16.56 19.68
N ARG A 399 -13.56 -16.41 20.20
CA ARG A 399 -14.65 -17.40 20.13
C ARG A 399 -15.77 -17.01 19.16
N LEU A 400 -15.63 -15.88 18.44
CA LEU A 400 -16.47 -15.55 17.28
C LEU A 400 -16.25 -16.59 16.19
#